data_AF-R0G6H9-F1
#
_entry.id   AF-R0G6H9-F1
#
_cell.length_a   1.000
_cell.length_b   1.000
_cell.length_c   1.000
_cell.angle_alpha   90.00
_cell.angle_beta   90.00
_cell.angle_gamma   90.00
#
_symmetry.space_group_name_H-M   'P 1'
#
loop_
_entity.id
_entity.type
_entity.pdbx_description
1 polymer ?
#
loop_
_entity_poly.entity_id
_entity_poly.type
_entity_poly.pdbx_seq_one_letter_code
_entity_poly.pdbx_strand_id
1 'polypeptide(L)'
;VLPNGFLDRTAETGKIISWAPQVDVLNSPAIGAFVTHCGWNSILESLWFGVPMAAWPIYAEQQFNAFHMVEELGLAAEVRKEYRRDNMLGESKIVTAEEIERGIKCAMEQDSKMRKRVMEMKDKLHVALLDGGSSKCALKKFVQDVVENIP
;
A
#
# COMPACT_ATOMS: atom_id res chain seq x y z
N VAL A 1 -8.32 -3.36 22.99
CA VAL A 1 -8.80 -2.36 23.98
C VAL A 1 -8.28 -1.00 23.56
N LEU A 2 -9.11 0.04 23.53
CA LEU A 2 -8.69 1.41 23.19
C LEU A 2 -8.37 2.20 24.47
N PRO A 3 -7.49 3.22 24.41
CA PRO A 3 -7.25 4.10 25.57
C PRO A 3 -8.54 4.77 26.07
N ASN A 4 -8.64 5.02 27.37
CA ASN A 4 -9.79 5.70 27.96
C ASN A 4 -10.06 7.04 27.27
N GLY A 5 -11.33 7.27 26.88
CA GLY A 5 -11.78 8.48 26.18
C GLY A 5 -11.28 8.64 24.75
N PHE A 6 -10.70 7.61 24.11
CA PHE A 6 -10.17 7.72 22.74
C PHE A 6 -11.24 8.11 21.71
N LEU A 7 -12.41 7.47 21.77
CA LEU A 7 -13.52 7.75 20.85
C LEU A 7 -13.99 9.20 20.98
N ASP A 8 -14.18 9.68 22.21
CA ASP A 8 -14.62 11.07 22.47
C ASP A 8 -13.60 12.09 21.95
N ARG A 9 -12.30 11.86 22.19
CA ARG A 9 -11.23 12.75 21.71
C ARG A 9 -11.07 12.77 20.18
N THR A 10 -11.59 11.77 19.48
CA THR A 10 -11.40 11.60 18.03
C THR A 10 -12.70 11.70 17.22
N ALA A 11 -13.84 11.95 17.87
CA ALA A 11 -15.16 11.91 17.23
C ALA A 11 -15.29 12.84 15.99
N GLU A 12 -14.63 14.00 16.02
CA GLU A 12 -14.67 14.99 14.93
C GLU A 12 -13.63 14.74 13.83
N THR A 13 -12.64 13.87 14.05
CA THR A 13 -11.47 13.73 13.17
C THR A 13 -11.14 12.29 12.79
N GLY A 14 -11.81 11.30 13.39
CA GLY A 14 -11.52 9.89 13.22
C GLY A 14 -12.78 9.03 13.28
N LYS A 15 -12.73 7.91 12.57
CA LYS A 15 -13.80 6.92 12.55
C LYS A 15 -13.20 5.52 12.68
N ILE A 16 -13.73 4.72 13.59
CA ILE A 16 -13.33 3.30 13.76
C ILE A 16 -14.47 2.42 13.27
N ILE A 17 -14.17 1.52 12.34
CA ILE A 17 -15.11 0.56 11.76
C ILE A 17 -14.43 -0.81 11.65
N SER A 18 -15.21 -1.88 11.75
CA SER A 18 -14.70 -3.26 11.66
C SER A 18 -14.44 -3.68 10.20
N TRP A 19 -15.31 -3.27 9.29
CA TRP A 19 -15.20 -3.51 7.86
C TRP A 19 -15.50 -2.22 7.10
N ALA A 20 -14.76 -2.01 6.02
CA ALA A 20 -14.92 -0.89 5.12
C ALA A 20 -14.89 -1.40 3.68
N PRO A 21 -15.64 -0.78 2.75
CA PRO A 21 -15.45 -1.00 1.34
C PRO A 21 -14.13 -0.34 0.90
N GLN A 22 -13.00 -1.03 1.13
CA GLN A 22 -11.65 -0.45 1.00
C GLN A 22 -11.38 0.22 -0.34
N VAL A 23 -11.82 -0.40 -1.44
CA VAL A 23 -11.71 0.15 -2.79
C VAL A 23 -12.44 1.49 -2.91
N ASP A 24 -13.69 1.58 -2.43
CA ASP A 24 -14.48 2.80 -2.48
C ASP A 24 -13.89 3.90 -1.59
N VAL A 25 -13.33 3.51 -0.44
CA VAL A 25 -12.61 4.44 0.44
C VAL A 25 -11.39 4.99 -0.29
N LEU A 26 -10.52 4.14 -0.85
CA LEU A 26 -9.31 4.57 -1.56
C LEU A 26 -9.60 5.38 -2.82
N ASN A 27 -10.73 5.16 -3.48
CA ASN A 27 -11.19 5.94 -4.64
C ASN A 27 -11.70 7.34 -4.26
N SER A 28 -11.85 7.65 -2.97
CA SER A 28 -12.31 8.96 -2.54
C SER A 28 -11.18 10.00 -2.63
N PRO A 29 -11.42 11.19 -3.21
CA PRO A 29 -10.43 12.27 -3.26
C PRO A 29 -10.08 12.82 -1.86
N ALA A 30 -10.86 12.48 -0.83
CA ALA A 30 -10.57 12.87 0.55
C ALA A 30 -9.43 12.04 1.18
N ILE A 31 -9.04 10.91 0.58
CA ILE A 31 -7.98 10.06 1.13
C ILE A 31 -6.61 10.62 0.77
N GLY A 32 -5.90 11.06 1.81
CA GLY A 32 -4.54 11.58 1.68
C GLY A 32 -3.46 10.49 1.67
N ALA A 33 -3.64 9.40 2.41
CA ALA A 33 -2.66 8.32 2.56
C ALA A 33 -3.30 7.02 3.04
N PHE A 34 -2.59 5.90 2.85
CA PHE A 34 -3.03 4.57 3.29
C PHE A 34 -1.93 3.87 4.12
N VAL A 35 -2.19 3.62 5.39
CA VAL A 35 -1.33 2.75 6.20
C VAL A 35 -1.64 1.30 5.86
N THR A 36 -0.65 0.55 5.41
CA THR A 36 -0.87 -0.80 4.89
C THR A 36 0.18 -1.78 5.38
N HIS A 37 -0.26 -3.03 5.56
CA HIS A 37 0.62 -4.17 5.79
C HIS A 37 1.44 -4.59 4.57
N CYS A 38 1.33 -3.90 3.43
CA CYS A 38 2.08 -4.18 2.20
C CYS A 38 1.78 -5.54 1.57
N GLY A 39 0.60 -6.12 1.82
CA GLY A 39 0.08 -7.21 0.98
C GLY A 39 -0.11 -6.72 -0.46
N TRP A 40 0.22 -7.58 -1.43
CA TRP A 40 0.29 -7.16 -2.84
C TRP A 40 -1.01 -6.54 -3.38
N ASN A 41 -2.17 -7.10 -3.01
CA ASN A 41 -3.47 -6.56 -3.41
C ASN A 41 -3.69 -5.13 -2.88
N SER A 42 -3.39 -4.89 -1.60
CA SER A 42 -3.53 -3.55 -1.01
C SER A 42 -2.60 -2.53 -1.65
N ILE A 43 -1.40 -2.96 -2.06
CA ILE A 43 -0.47 -2.10 -2.82
C ILE A 43 -1.08 -1.74 -4.18
N LEU A 44 -1.57 -2.73 -4.93
CA LEU A 44 -2.18 -2.49 -6.24
C LEU A 44 -3.40 -1.58 -6.15
N GLU A 45 -4.29 -1.77 -5.17
CA GLU A 45 -5.44 -0.90 -4.93
C GLU A 45 -5.01 0.54 -4.63
N SER A 46 -4.01 0.73 -3.75
CA SER A 46 -3.49 2.06 -3.42
C SER A 46 -2.92 2.77 -4.64
N LEU A 47 -2.07 2.09 -5.41
CA LEU A 47 -1.44 2.65 -6.60
C LEU A 47 -2.45 2.90 -7.73
N TRP A 48 -3.47 2.05 -7.87
CA TRP A 48 -4.54 2.23 -8.83
C TRP A 48 -5.30 3.55 -8.62
N PHE A 49 -5.56 3.92 -7.36
CA PHE A 49 -6.20 5.20 -7.06
C PHE A 49 -5.21 6.36 -6.87
N GLY A 50 -3.92 6.09 -6.80
CA GLY A 50 -2.87 7.10 -6.65
C GLY A 50 -2.70 7.57 -5.20
N VAL A 51 -3.00 6.69 -4.24
CA VAL A 51 -2.90 6.97 -2.81
C VAL A 51 -1.50 6.58 -2.31
N PRO A 52 -0.71 7.51 -1.73
CA PRO A 52 0.57 7.18 -1.10
C PRO A 52 0.39 6.27 0.11
N MET A 53 1.38 5.41 0.36
CA MET A 53 1.32 4.43 1.44
C MET A 53 2.26 4.75 2.59
N ALA A 54 1.88 4.35 3.80
CA ALA A 54 2.79 4.17 4.93
C ALA A 54 2.94 2.66 5.19
N ALA A 55 4.13 2.13 4.93
CA ALA A 55 4.43 0.71 4.88
C ALA A 55 4.70 0.13 6.28
N TRP A 56 3.88 -0.84 6.68
CA TRP A 56 3.99 -1.56 7.96
C TRP A 56 3.83 -3.09 7.77
N PRO A 57 4.83 -3.78 7.19
CA PRO A 57 4.73 -5.21 6.89
C PRO A 57 4.58 -6.07 8.15
N ILE A 58 3.84 -7.19 8.04
CA ILE A 58 3.55 -8.10 9.15
C ILE A 58 4.06 -9.51 8.86
N TYR A 59 3.74 -10.12 7.72
CA TYR A 59 4.04 -11.54 7.43
C TYR A 59 4.21 -11.85 5.92
N ALA A 60 4.54 -13.11 5.60
CA ALA A 60 4.72 -13.61 4.22
C ALA A 60 5.74 -12.79 3.42
N GLU A 61 5.36 -12.31 2.23
CA GLU A 61 6.20 -11.54 1.32
C GLU A 61 6.12 -10.02 1.57
N GLN A 62 5.32 -9.58 2.54
CA GLN A 62 5.05 -8.17 2.80
C GLN A 62 6.30 -7.36 3.09
N GLN A 63 7.28 -7.93 3.79
CA GLN A 63 8.57 -7.28 4.02
C GLN A 63 9.29 -6.99 2.70
N PHE A 64 9.28 -7.93 1.76
CA PHE A 64 9.88 -7.74 0.45
C PHE A 64 9.13 -6.67 -0.35
N ASN A 65 7.79 -6.72 -0.35
CA ASN A 65 6.97 -5.71 -0.99
C ASN A 65 7.22 -4.31 -0.41
N ALA A 66 7.28 -4.19 0.92
CA ALA A 66 7.56 -2.94 1.61
C ALA A 66 8.94 -2.38 1.23
N PHE A 67 9.98 -3.22 1.20
CA PHE A 67 11.31 -2.83 0.76
C PHE A 67 11.29 -2.29 -0.67
N HIS A 68 10.65 -3.01 -1.59
CA HIS A 68 10.55 -2.59 -2.98
C HIS A 68 9.80 -1.25 -3.13
N MET A 69 8.69 -1.07 -2.41
CA MET A 69 7.92 0.17 -2.45
C MET A 69 8.65 1.37 -1.82
N VAL A 70 9.37 1.17 -0.71
CA VAL A 70 10.04 2.24 0.04
C VAL A 70 11.41 2.57 -0.58
N GLU A 71 12.29 1.59 -0.69
CA GLU A 71 13.72 1.81 -1.00
C GLU A 71 13.99 1.83 -2.51
N GLU A 72 13.37 0.93 -3.27
CA GLU A 72 13.65 0.84 -4.72
C GLU A 72 12.81 1.82 -5.55
N LEU A 73 11.49 1.84 -5.31
CA LEU A 73 10.56 2.66 -6.11
C LEU A 73 10.32 4.05 -5.48
N GLY A 74 10.45 4.18 -4.16
CA GLY A 74 10.12 5.41 -3.44
C GLY A 74 8.66 5.83 -3.58
N LEU A 75 7.74 4.86 -3.51
CA LEU A 75 6.29 4.99 -3.61
C LEU A 75 5.59 4.94 -2.24
N ALA A 76 6.32 4.61 -1.18
CA ALA A 76 5.79 4.52 0.17
C ALA A 76 6.72 5.16 1.20
N ALA A 77 6.11 5.72 2.25
CA ALA A 77 6.80 6.09 3.48
C ALA A 77 6.96 4.86 4.37
N GLU A 78 7.98 4.86 5.21
CA GLU A 78 8.22 3.76 6.13
C GLU A 78 7.59 4.00 7.50
N VAL A 79 6.88 3.00 8.01
CA VAL A 79 6.58 2.88 9.45
C VAL A 79 7.62 2.01 10.14
N ARG A 80 8.01 0.87 9.54
CA ARG A 80 9.00 -0.05 10.11
C ARG A 80 9.89 -0.71 9.05
N LYS A 81 11.20 -0.75 9.34
CA LYS A 81 12.29 -1.29 8.50
C LYS A 81 12.66 -2.76 8.75
N GLU A 82 11.96 -3.47 9.63
CA GLU A 82 12.39 -4.82 10.05
C GLU A 82 12.07 -5.87 8.97
N TYR A 83 12.94 -5.94 7.98
CA TYR A 83 12.90 -6.89 6.86
C TYR A 83 13.41 -8.28 7.24
N ARG A 84 13.96 -8.45 8.45
CA ARG A 84 14.39 -9.74 9.01
C ARG A 84 13.79 -9.89 10.41
N ARG A 85 12.80 -10.76 10.54
CA ARG A 85 12.57 -11.39 11.84
C ARG A 85 13.47 -12.61 11.90
N ASP A 86 14.55 -12.50 12.66
CA ASP A 86 15.03 -13.68 13.35
C ASP A 86 13.98 -14.05 14.42
N ASN A 87 12.91 -14.70 13.95
CA ASN A 87 11.86 -15.25 14.81
C ASN A 87 12.41 -16.37 15.72
N MET A 88 13.72 -16.70 15.68
CA MET A 88 14.35 -17.67 16.56
C MET A 88 14.65 -17.10 17.95
N LEU A 89 14.62 -15.78 18.16
CA LEU A 89 15.03 -15.13 19.42
C LEU A 89 13.90 -14.46 20.23
N GLY A 90 12.64 -14.68 19.84
CA GLY A 90 11.50 -14.55 20.76
C GLY A 90 11.00 -13.14 21.13
N GLU A 91 11.62 -12.05 20.66
CA GLU A 91 11.15 -10.69 20.97
C GLU A 91 10.80 -9.90 19.71
N SER A 92 9.50 -9.84 19.36
CA SER A 92 9.04 -8.85 18.38
C SER A 92 8.98 -7.48 19.06
N LYS A 93 9.90 -6.57 18.73
CA LYS A 93 9.84 -5.18 19.21
C LYS A 93 8.50 -4.56 18.81
N ILE A 94 7.77 -3.93 19.72
CA ILE A 94 6.52 -3.24 19.41
C ILE A 94 6.84 -1.94 18.66
N VAL A 95 6.08 -1.61 17.60
CA VAL A 95 6.20 -0.32 16.90
C VAL A 95 5.71 0.81 17.80
N THR A 96 6.48 1.87 17.95
CA THR A 96 6.12 2.99 18.83
C THR A 96 5.12 3.95 18.15
N ALA A 97 4.44 4.77 18.96
CA ALA A 97 3.53 5.78 18.45
C ALA A 97 4.25 6.80 17.55
N GLU A 98 5.50 7.14 17.89
CA GLU A 98 6.33 8.08 17.13
C GLU A 98 6.74 7.52 15.75
N GLU A 99 6.97 6.21 15.65
CA GLU A 99 7.25 5.54 14.37
C GLU A 99 6.02 5.58 13.45
N ILE A 100 4.84 5.29 14.00
CA ILE A 100 3.56 5.37 13.28
C ILE A 100 3.28 6.81 12.83
N GLU A 101 3.41 7.77 13.74
CA GLU A 101 3.16 9.19 13.47
C GLU A 101 4.08 9.71 12.34
N ARG A 102 5.38 9.39 12.40
CA ARG A 102 6.34 9.79 11.37
C ARG A 102 5.98 9.22 10.00
N GLY A 103 5.64 7.93 9.94
CA GLY A 103 5.25 7.28 8.68
C GLY A 103 3.98 7.90 8.09
N ILE A 104 2.96 8.14 8.92
CA ILE A 104 1.72 8.81 8.49
C ILE A 104 2.00 10.23 8.00
N LYS A 105 2.76 11.04 8.75
CA LYS A 105 3.09 12.42 8.35
C LYS A 105 3.83 12.48 7.02
N CYS A 106 4.80 11.57 6.81
CA CYS A 106 5.53 11.49 5.56
C CYS A 106 4.61 11.09 4.38
N ALA A 107 3.72 10.10 4.57
CA ALA A 107 2.73 9.73 3.55
C ALA A 107 1.73 10.86 3.24
N MET A 108 1.38 11.69 4.24
CA MET A 108 0.46 12.82 4.11
C MET A 108 1.09 14.08 3.52
N GLU A 109 2.42 14.13 3.38
CA GLU A 109 3.14 15.30 2.86
C GLU A 109 2.68 15.67 1.44
N GLN A 110 2.26 16.93 1.27
CA GLN A 110 1.83 17.47 -0.02
C GLN A 110 3.04 17.83 -0.88
N ASP A 111 2.87 17.85 -2.21
CA ASP A 111 3.91 18.19 -3.19
C ASP A 111 5.21 17.37 -3.11
N SER A 112 5.19 16.25 -2.39
CA SER A 112 6.34 15.37 -2.20
C SER A 112 6.71 14.62 -3.48
N LYS A 113 8.00 14.26 -3.60
CA LYS A 113 8.49 13.42 -4.71
C LYS A 113 7.77 12.06 -4.74
N MET A 114 7.44 11.51 -3.58
CA MET A 114 6.68 10.27 -3.45
C MET A 114 5.28 10.39 -4.08
N ARG A 115 4.52 11.45 -3.77
CA ARG A 115 3.20 11.66 -4.39
C ARG A 115 3.28 11.74 -5.90
N LYS A 116 4.27 12.47 -6.44
CA LYS A 116 4.48 12.56 -7.90
C LYS A 116 4.74 11.19 -8.51
N ARG A 117 5.62 10.38 -7.91
CA ARG A 117 5.89 9.00 -8.36
C ARG A 117 4.67 8.10 -8.27
N VAL A 118 3.86 8.23 -7.22
CA VAL A 118 2.61 7.46 -7.04
C VAL A 118 1.62 7.80 -8.15
N MET A 119 1.47 9.09 -8.50
CA MET A 119 0.62 9.50 -9.62
C MET A 119 1.16 9.00 -10.97
N GLU A 120 2.47 9.08 -11.20
CA GLU A 120 3.08 8.49 -12.41
C GLU A 120 2.86 6.97 -12.48
N MET A 121 2.90 6.26 -11.34
CA MET A 121 2.65 4.83 -11.29
C MET A 121 1.18 4.50 -11.55
N LYS A 122 0.25 5.30 -11.01
CA LYS A 122 -1.18 5.20 -11.33
C LYS A 122 -1.43 5.25 -12.83
N ASP A 123 -0.85 6.26 -13.50
CA ASP A 123 -1.01 6.42 -14.94
C ASP A 123 -0.45 5.22 -15.72
N LYS A 124 0.72 4.72 -15.30
CA LYS A 124 1.32 3.50 -15.89
C LYS A 124 0.43 2.27 -15.69
N LEU A 125 -0.16 2.09 -14.51
CA LEU A 125 -1.07 0.98 -14.23
C LEU A 125 -2.32 1.03 -15.13
N HIS A 126 -2.92 2.21 -15.29
CA HIS A 126 -4.05 2.39 -16.19
C HIS A 126 -3.66 2.06 -17.64
N VAL A 127 -2.56 2.64 -18.14
CA VAL A 127 -2.09 2.40 -19.51
C VAL A 127 -1.77 0.93 -19.77
N ALA A 128 -1.24 0.20 -18.78
CA ALA A 128 -0.92 -1.22 -18.92
C ALA A 128 -2.15 -2.10 -19.23
N LEU A 129 -3.35 -1.68 -18.81
CA LEU A 129 -4.60 -2.41 -19.02
C LEU A 129 -5.41 -1.95 -20.25
N LEU A 130 -5.05 -0.81 -20.85
CA LEU A 130 -5.70 -0.33 -22.08
C LEU A 130 -5.38 -1.22 -23.28
N ASP A 131 -6.12 -1.00 -24.38
CA ASP A 131 -5.85 -1.62 -25.67
C ASP A 131 -4.46 -1.26 -26.18
N GLY A 132 -3.65 -2.29 -26.44
CA GLY A 132 -2.22 -2.13 -26.76
C GLY A 132 -1.31 -2.03 -25.53
N GLY A 133 -1.87 -1.91 -24.33
CA GLY A 133 -1.14 -1.90 -23.06
C GLY A 133 -0.39 -3.21 -22.78
N SER A 134 0.67 -3.12 -21.98
CA SER A 134 1.59 -4.24 -21.73
C SER A 134 0.90 -5.46 -21.12
N SER A 135 0.10 -5.29 -20.07
CA SER A 135 -0.61 -6.37 -19.39
C SER A 135 -1.70 -6.98 -20.28
N LYS A 136 -2.45 -6.15 -21.01
CA LYS A 136 -3.46 -6.65 -21.96
C LYS A 136 -2.82 -7.45 -23.10
N CYS A 137 -1.71 -6.98 -23.63
CA CYS A 137 -0.94 -7.70 -24.65
C CYS A 137 -0.35 -9.01 -24.12
N ALA A 138 0.19 -9.02 -22.90
CA ALA A 138 0.71 -10.22 -22.25
C ALA A 138 -0.39 -11.28 -22.05
N LEU A 139 -1.57 -10.86 -21.58
CA LEU A 139 -2.72 -11.76 -21.44
C LEU A 139 -3.18 -12.33 -22.78
N LYS A 140 -3.25 -11.51 -23.83
CA LYS A 140 -3.60 -11.99 -25.18
C LYS A 140 -2.63 -13.05 -25.68
N LYS A 141 -1.32 -12.82 -25.51
CA LYS A 141 -0.28 -13.80 -25.86
C LYS A 141 -0.46 -15.10 -25.08
N PHE A 142 -0.64 -15.00 -23.76
CA PHE A 142 -0.88 -16.17 -22.92
C PHE A 142 -2.11 -16.98 -23.38
N VAL A 143 -3.23 -16.32 -23.68
CA VAL A 143 -4.43 -17.00 -24.17
C VAL A 143 -4.19 -17.67 -25.52
N GLN A 144 -3.49 -16.98 -26.44
CA GLN A 144 -3.12 -17.55 -27.73
C GLN A 144 -2.24 -18.80 -27.55
N ASP A 145 -1.19 -18.70 -26.73
CA ASP A 145 -0.29 -19.81 -26.44
C ASP A 145 -1.05 -21.00 -25.86
N VAL A 146 -1.98 -20.77 -24.92
CA VAL A 146 -2.82 -21.83 -24.37
C VAL A 146 -3.69 -22.46 -25.44
N VAL A 147 -4.38 -21.68 -26.27
CA VAL A 147 -5.27 -22.20 -27.33
C VAL A 147 -4.49 -23.02 -28.36
N GLU A 148 -3.29 -22.59 -28.73
CA GLU A 148 -2.44 -23.31 -29.70
C GLU A 148 -1.84 -24.60 -29.13
N ASN A 149 -1.81 -24.76 -27.80
CA ASN A 149 -1.20 -25.92 -27.12
C ASN A 149 -2.21 -26.77 -26.33
N ILE A 150 -3.52 -26.55 -26.49
CA ILE A 150 -4.54 -27.48 -25.98
C ILE A 150 -4.56 -28.72 -26.89
N PRO A 151 -4.39 -29.95 -26.34
CA PRO A 151 -4.44 -31.20 -27.10
C PRO A 151 -5.77 -31.45 -27.83
#